data_AF-A0A934BLG0-F1
#
_entry.id   AF-A0A934BLG0-F1
#
_cell.length_a   1.000
_cell.length_b   1.000
_cell.length_c   1.000
_cell.angle_alpha   90.00
_cell.angle_beta   90.00
_cell.angle_gamma   90.00
#
_symmetry.space_group_name_H-M   'P 1'
#
loop_
_entity.id
_entity.type
_entity.pdbx_description
1 polymer ?
#
loop_
_entity_poly.entity_id
_entity_poly.type
_entity_poly.pdbx_seq_one_letter_code
_entity_poly.pdbx_strand_id
1 'polypeptide(L)'
;IILLYGVKAPEEILFKDELNEWARAQDFDLRITVDKPHPDWKGHTGVVTTYLPELKLDEAKTVAVIVGPPVMYKYVIMVLGEKRIAGHEIFLSLERRMKCGLGKCGHCQINSVYVCQEGPVFRLSEIRYLREAI
;
A
#
# COMPACT_ATOMS: atom_id res chain seq x y z
N ILE A 1 9.78 7.48 9.46
CA ILE A 1 8.82 6.90 8.49
C ILE A 1 9.42 5.60 7.96
N ILE A 2 8.60 4.57 7.71
CA ILE A 2 9.05 3.33 7.05
C ILE A 2 8.32 3.26 5.70
N LEU A 3 9.06 3.18 4.59
CA LEU A 3 8.50 3.01 3.25
C LEU A 3 8.95 1.65 2.70
N LEU A 4 7.97 0.79 2.45
CA LEU A 4 8.17 -0.44 1.70
C LEU A 4 7.76 -0.19 0.25
N TYR A 5 8.69 -0.31 -0.68
CA TYR A 5 8.49 0.00 -2.10
C TYR A 5 8.80 -1.21 -2.96
N GLY A 6 7.78 -1.75 -3.64
CA GLY A 6 7.91 -2.90 -4.53
C GLY A 6 7.75 -2.49 -5.98
N VAL A 7 8.64 -2.98 -6.84
CA VAL A 7 8.54 -2.84 -8.30
C VAL A 7 8.82 -4.17 -8.97
N LYS A 8 8.47 -4.32 -10.25
CA LYS A 8 8.74 -5.56 -10.98
C LYS A 8 10.21 -5.73 -11.35
N ALA A 9 10.87 -4.63 -11.72
CA ALA A 9 12.27 -4.59 -12.14
C ALA A 9 12.94 -3.24 -11.76
N PRO A 10 14.28 -3.16 -11.67
CA PRO A 10 14.99 -1.94 -11.27
C PRO A 10 14.74 -0.72 -12.18
N GLU A 11 14.43 -0.95 -13.45
CA GLU A 11 14.14 0.10 -14.42
C GLU A 11 12.78 0.77 -14.15
N GLU A 12 11.86 0.07 -13.48
CA GLU A 12 10.53 0.56 -13.11
C GLU A 12 10.51 1.34 -11.79
N ILE A 13 11.66 1.51 -11.13
CA ILE A 13 11.77 2.40 -9.95
C ILE A 13 11.56 3.84 -10.41
N LEU A 14 10.47 4.44 -9.96
CA LEU A 14 10.15 5.85 -10.18
C LEU A 14 10.70 6.72 -9.05
N PHE A 15 10.89 8.02 -9.32
CA PHE A 15 11.33 9.01 -8.32
C PHE A 15 12.66 8.65 -7.66
N LYS A 16 13.64 8.20 -8.47
CA LYS A 16 14.94 7.72 -7.97
C LYS A 16 15.69 8.78 -7.17
N ASP A 17 15.60 10.04 -7.55
CA ASP A 17 16.30 11.13 -6.87
C ASP A 17 15.71 11.38 -5.48
N GLU A 18 14.37 11.40 -5.37
CA GLU A 18 13.66 11.54 -4.10
C GLU A 18 13.88 10.32 -3.18
N LEU A 19 13.82 9.11 -3.74
CA LEU A 19 14.12 7.88 -3.00
C LEU A 19 15.56 7.89 -2.47
N ASN A 20 16.53 8.37 -3.25
CA ASN A 20 17.92 8.51 -2.81
C ASN A 20 18.10 9.59 -1.74
N GLU A 21 17.34 10.67 -1.81
CA GLU A 21 17.30 11.70 -0.77
C GLU A 21 16.75 11.13 0.55
N TRP A 22 15.60 10.45 0.50
CA TRP A 22 14.98 9.83 1.67
C TRP A 22 15.83 8.71 2.26
N ALA A 23 16.52 7.92 1.44
CA ALA A 23 17.45 6.90 1.93
C ALA A 23 18.60 7.47 2.77
N ARG A 24 18.92 8.76 2.61
CA ARG A 24 19.98 9.45 3.38
C ARG A 24 19.44 10.16 4.63
N ALA A 25 18.12 10.31 4.75
CA ALA A 25 17.50 10.93 5.92
C ALA A 25 17.58 9.98 7.13
N GLN A 26 17.92 10.51 8.31
CA GLN A 26 18.13 9.69 9.51
C GLN A 26 16.83 9.09 10.08
N ASP A 27 15.70 9.71 9.79
CA ASP A 27 14.37 9.35 10.30
C ASP A 27 13.51 8.61 9.26
N PHE A 28 14.12 8.11 8.19
CA PHE A 28 13.44 7.41 7.10
C PHE A 28 14.07 6.03 6.82
N ASP A 29 13.28 4.97 6.99
CA ASP A 29 13.66 3.59 6.65
C ASP A 29 13.05 3.24 5.29
N LEU A 30 13.87 3.26 4.25
CA LEU A 30 13.47 2.90 2.88
C LEU A 30 13.89 1.47 2.57
N ARG A 31 12.92 0.61 2.26
CA ARG A 31 13.14 -0.78 1.83
C ARG A 31 12.54 -1.00 0.45
N ILE A 32 13.40 -1.20 -0.54
CA ILE A 32 13.00 -1.44 -1.92
C ILE A 32 13.20 -2.91 -2.24
N THR A 33 12.23 -3.51 -2.93
CA THR A 33 12.37 -4.85 -3.52
C THR A 33 11.93 -4.88 -4.97
N VAL A 34 12.52 -5.81 -5.72
CA VAL A 34 12.13 -6.14 -7.09
C VAL A 34 11.56 -7.54 -7.15
N ASP A 35 10.55 -7.78 -7.97
CA ASP A 35 9.89 -9.09 -8.05
C ASP A 35 10.83 -10.21 -8.53
N LYS A 36 11.78 -9.90 -9.42
CA LYS A 36 12.69 -10.88 -10.04
C LYS A 36 14.15 -10.49 -9.88
N PRO A 37 15.07 -11.46 -9.70
CA PRO A 37 16.50 -11.16 -9.64
C PRO A 37 16.94 -10.43 -10.92
N HIS A 38 17.77 -9.41 -10.77
CA HIS A 38 18.28 -8.61 -11.88
C HIS A 38 19.78 -8.37 -11.70
N PRO A 39 20.62 -8.41 -12.77
CA PRO A 39 22.06 -8.19 -12.65
C PRO A 39 22.45 -6.87 -11.99
N ASP A 40 21.67 -5.82 -12.26
CA ASP A 40 21.89 -4.47 -11.71
C ASP A 40 21.22 -4.27 -10.33
N TRP A 41 20.63 -5.33 -9.77
CA TRP A 41 19.96 -5.30 -8.48
C TRP A 41 20.73 -6.08 -7.41
N LYS A 42 21.11 -5.39 -6.35
CA LYS A 42 21.81 -5.98 -5.20
C LYS A 42 20.97 -6.02 -3.92
N GLY A 43 19.75 -5.49 -3.97
CA GLY A 43 18.82 -5.46 -2.83
C GLY A 43 17.99 -6.73 -2.70
N HIS A 44 16.94 -6.65 -1.88
CA HIS A 44 16.03 -7.78 -1.67
C HIS A 44 15.22 -8.10 -2.93
N THR A 45 14.96 -9.39 -3.17
CA THR A 45 14.16 -9.85 -4.31
C THR A 45 12.95 -10.62 -3.82
N GLY A 46 11.77 -10.23 -4.27
CA GLY A 46 10.48 -10.82 -3.93
C GLY A 46 9.37 -9.79 -3.90
N VAL A 47 8.17 -10.22 -3.48
CA VAL A 47 7.05 -9.29 -3.30
C VAL A 47 7.30 -8.40 -2.06
N VAL A 48 6.87 -7.13 -2.13
CA VAL A 48 7.07 -6.12 -1.06
C VAL A 48 6.56 -6.58 0.30
N THR A 49 5.54 -7.43 0.31
CA THR A 49 4.94 -7.93 1.52
C THR A 49 5.87 -8.82 2.35
N THR A 50 6.95 -9.34 1.76
CA THR A 50 7.97 -10.12 2.48
C THR A 50 8.71 -9.32 3.55
N TYR A 51 8.73 -7.99 3.46
CA TYR A 51 9.27 -7.12 4.50
C TYR A 51 8.35 -6.92 5.70
N LEU A 52 7.05 -7.19 5.58
CA LEU A 52 6.10 -6.84 6.65
C LEU A 52 6.31 -7.64 7.95
N PRO A 53 6.58 -8.97 7.92
CA PRO A 53 6.72 -9.74 9.16
C PRO A 53 7.85 -9.24 10.06
N GLU A 54 8.97 -8.80 9.49
CA GLU A 54 10.17 -8.32 10.22
C GLU A 54 10.02 -6.91 10.81
N LEU A 55 8.98 -6.15 10.43
CA LEU A 55 8.77 -4.81 10.98
C LEU A 55 8.42 -4.85 12.47
N LYS A 56 9.12 -4.04 13.26
CA LYS A 56 8.77 -3.74 14.65
C LYS A 56 7.95 -2.46 14.67
N LEU A 57 6.65 -2.59 14.92
CA LEU A 57 5.69 -1.49 14.92
C LEU A 57 5.16 -1.28 16.34
N ASP A 58 4.96 -0.03 16.73
CA ASP A 58 4.30 0.36 17.97
C ASP A 58 2.82 0.61 17.65
N GLU A 59 1.92 -0.24 18.15
CA GLU A 59 0.49 -0.18 17.87
C GLU A 59 -0.16 1.16 18.26
N ALA A 60 0.41 1.88 19.24
CA ALA A 60 -0.10 3.18 19.69
C ALA A 60 0.41 4.37 18.86
N LYS A 61 1.41 4.16 17.99
CA LYS A 61 2.07 5.24 17.23
C LYS A 61 2.14 4.98 15.73
N THR A 62 1.56 3.88 15.26
CA THR A 62 1.69 3.46 13.87
C THR A 62 0.40 3.74 13.11
N VAL A 63 0.51 4.54 12.06
CA VAL A 63 -0.49 4.69 10.99
C VAL A 63 0.04 3.96 9.77
N ALA A 64 -0.77 3.10 9.16
CA ALA A 64 -0.40 2.37 7.96
C ALA A 64 -1.11 2.94 6.73
N VAL A 65 -0.37 3.14 5.64
CA VAL A 65 -0.92 3.57 4.35
C VAL A 65 -0.59 2.51 3.30
N ILE A 66 -1.61 2.02 2.61
CA ILE A 66 -1.50 0.93 1.64
C ILE A 66 -1.93 1.45 0.27
N VAL A 67 -1.01 1.40 -0.69
CA VAL A 67 -1.23 1.81 -2.09
C VAL A 67 -0.65 0.73 -2.98
N GLY A 68 -1.45 0.19 -3.89
CA GLY A 68 -1.02 -0.86 -4.81
C GLY A 68 -2.17 -1.78 -5.20
N PRO A 69 -1.87 -2.97 -5.74
CA PRO A 69 -2.88 -3.83 -6.33
C PRO A 69 -3.76 -4.51 -5.27
N PRO A 70 -5.03 -4.83 -5.58
CA PRO A 70 -5.95 -5.47 -4.62
C PRO A 70 -5.44 -6.76 -3.97
N VAL A 71 -4.66 -7.57 -4.71
CA VAL A 71 -4.06 -8.81 -4.19
C VAL A 71 -3.12 -8.57 -2.99
N MET A 72 -2.51 -7.38 -2.92
CA MET A 72 -1.59 -7.00 -1.86
C MET A 72 -2.33 -6.68 -0.55
N TYR A 73 -3.53 -6.06 -0.64
CA TYR A 73 -4.25 -5.54 0.53
C TYR A 73 -4.50 -6.61 1.57
N LYS A 74 -5.03 -7.77 1.15
CA LYS A 74 -5.38 -8.87 2.05
C LYS A 74 -4.19 -9.32 2.90
N TYR A 75 -3.02 -9.45 2.30
CA TYR A 75 -1.82 -9.88 3.02
C TYR A 75 -1.32 -8.78 3.97
N VAL A 76 -1.28 -7.52 3.50
CA VAL A 76 -0.83 -6.40 4.33
C VAL A 76 -1.74 -6.24 5.56
N ILE A 77 -3.06 -6.25 5.35
CA ILE A 77 -4.06 -6.13 6.42
C ILE A 77 -3.91 -7.27 7.43
N MET A 78 -3.70 -8.50 6.96
CA MET A 78 -3.50 -9.66 7.84
C MET A 78 -2.30 -9.45 8.76
N VAL A 79 -1.13 -9.10 8.21
CA VAL A 79 0.10 -8.90 8.99
C VAL A 79 -0.02 -7.68 9.94
N LEU A 80 -0.67 -6.60 9.51
CA LEU A 80 -0.92 -5.45 10.38
C LEU A 80 -1.88 -5.80 11.53
N GLY A 81 -2.86 -6.67 11.27
CA GLY A 81 -3.77 -7.21 12.29
C GLY A 81 -3.05 -8.09 13.31
N GLU A 82 -2.11 -8.94 12.87
CA GLU A 82 -1.22 -9.72 13.76
C GLU A 82 -0.36 -8.81 14.64
N LYS A 83 0.04 -7.65 14.10
CA LYS A 83 0.74 -6.57 14.81
C LYS A 83 -0.20 -5.62 15.56
N ARG A 84 -1.50 -5.96 15.66
CA ARG A 84 -2.54 -5.25 16.43
C ARG A 84 -2.78 -3.79 16.03
N ILE A 85 -2.43 -3.41 14.79
CA ILE A 85 -2.75 -2.08 14.28
C ILE A 85 -4.27 -1.99 14.09
N ALA A 86 -4.89 -0.99 14.71
CA ALA A 86 -6.32 -0.83 14.66
C ALA A 86 -6.80 -0.46 13.25
N GLY A 87 -7.95 -1.00 12.82
CA GLY A 87 -8.46 -0.76 11.46
C GLY A 87 -8.79 0.70 11.12
N HIS A 88 -8.93 1.59 12.10
CA HIS A 88 -9.09 3.04 11.85
C HIS A 88 -7.74 3.76 11.64
N GLU A 89 -6.62 3.11 11.97
CA GLU A 89 -5.25 3.57 11.73
C GLU A 89 -4.65 2.99 10.43
N ILE A 90 -5.43 2.20 9.68
CA ILE A 90 -5.03 1.61 8.40
C ILE A 90 -5.81 2.29 7.29
N PHE A 91 -5.10 2.96 6.39
CA PHE A 91 -5.64 3.62 5.21
C PHE A 91 -5.32 2.82 3.95
N LEU A 92 -6.31 2.65 3.09
CA LEU A 92 -6.17 2.00 1.79
C LEU A 92 -6.58 2.96 0.68
N SER A 93 -5.71 3.12 -0.32
CA SER A 93 -6.07 3.77 -1.58
C SER A 93 -6.58 2.71 -2.55
N LEU A 94 -7.90 2.61 -2.69
CA LEU A 94 -8.54 1.59 -3.52
C LEU A 94 -8.38 1.87 -5.01
N GLU A 95 -7.92 0.87 -5.74
CA GLU A 95 -7.92 0.88 -7.21
C GLU A 95 -9.24 0.34 -7.77
N ARG A 96 -9.96 1.17 -8.55
CA ARG A 96 -11.21 0.79 -9.23
C ARG A 96 -11.23 1.25 -10.67
N ARG A 97 -12.06 0.59 -11.48
CA ARG A 97 -12.31 1.02 -12.87
C ARG A 97 -13.09 2.33 -12.88
N MET A 98 -12.39 3.44 -12.96
CA MET A 98 -13.02 4.75 -13.15
C MET A 98 -13.23 5.00 -14.64
N LYS A 99 -14.42 5.51 -14.99
CA LYS A 99 -14.72 6.01 -16.35
C LYS A 99 -15.04 7.50 -16.33
N CYS A 100 -16.05 7.92 -15.55
CA CYS A 100 -16.44 9.33 -15.50
C CYS A 100 -15.71 10.16 -14.44
N GLY A 101 -15.21 9.57 -13.36
CA GLY A 101 -14.61 10.31 -12.23
C GLY A 101 -15.54 11.22 -11.41
N LEU A 102 -16.84 11.33 -11.77
CA LEU A 102 -17.77 12.33 -11.24
C LEU A 102 -19.06 11.73 -10.65
N GLY A 103 -19.05 10.46 -10.23
CA GLY A 103 -20.23 9.81 -9.63
C GLY A 103 -21.39 9.45 -10.58
N LYS A 104 -21.26 9.69 -11.90
CA LYS A 104 -22.37 9.53 -12.85
C LYS A 104 -22.56 8.10 -13.39
N CYS A 105 -21.46 7.36 -13.60
CA CYS A 105 -21.48 6.13 -14.39
C CYS A 105 -21.46 4.81 -13.59
N GLY A 106 -21.27 4.86 -12.27
CA GLY A 106 -21.23 3.66 -11.41
C GLY A 106 -20.04 2.71 -11.60
N HIS A 107 -19.11 2.93 -12.53
CA HIS A 107 -18.03 1.95 -12.82
C HIS A 107 -17.06 1.75 -11.65
N CYS A 108 -16.87 2.78 -10.82
CA CYS A 108 -16.00 2.72 -9.65
C CYS A 108 -16.72 2.25 -8.39
N GLN A 109 -18.00 1.91 -8.48
CA GLN A 109 -18.86 1.71 -7.31
C GLN A 109 -18.48 0.43 -6.54
N ILE A 110 -18.59 0.48 -5.23
CA ILE A 110 -18.55 -0.67 -4.31
C ILE A 110 -19.82 -0.61 -3.48
N ASN A 111 -20.76 -1.51 -3.73
CA ASN A 111 -22.10 -1.45 -3.14
C ASN A 111 -22.75 -0.07 -3.35
N SER A 112 -22.96 0.72 -2.29
CA SER A 112 -23.51 2.08 -2.38
C SER A 112 -22.45 3.18 -2.50
N VAL A 113 -21.16 2.85 -2.41
CA VAL A 113 -20.05 3.81 -2.33
C VAL A 113 -19.47 4.09 -3.71
N TYR A 114 -19.41 5.36 -4.10
CA TYR A 114 -18.72 5.82 -5.31
C TYR A 114 -17.28 6.20 -4.98
N VAL A 115 -16.34 5.29 -5.23
CA VAL A 115 -14.90 5.51 -4.95
C VAL A 115 -14.33 6.78 -5.59
N CYS A 116 -14.82 7.22 -6.75
CA CYS A 116 -14.38 8.47 -7.38
C CYS A 116 -14.89 9.77 -6.74
N GLN A 117 -15.79 9.69 -5.76
CA GLN A 117 -16.34 10.85 -5.03
C GLN A 117 -16.03 10.76 -3.55
N GLU A 118 -16.18 9.57 -2.98
CA GLU A 118 -16.00 9.31 -1.55
C GLU A 118 -14.59 8.81 -1.20
N GLY A 119 -13.85 8.32 -2.20
CA GLY A 119 -12.50 7.81 -2.05
C GLY A 119 -11.46 8.67 -2.79
N PRO A 120 -10.37 8.07 -3.31
CA PRO A 120 -10.06 6.64 -3.33
C PRO A 120 -9.51 6.10 -2.00
N VAL A 121 -9.21 7.01 -1.05
CA VAL A 121 -8.61 6.66 0.24
C VAL A 121 -9.68 6.44 1.30
N PHE A 122 -9.67 5.28 1.93
CA PHE A 122 -10.59 4.92 3.02
C PHE A 122 -9.82 4.32 4.19
N ARG A 123 -10.40 4.41 5.39
CA ARG A 123 -9.95 3.60 6.52
C ARG A 123 -10.45 2.17 6.37
N LEU A 124 -9.65 1.19 6.78
CA LEU A 124 -10.06 -0.22 6.78
C LEU A 124 -11.37 -0.42 7.57
N SER A 125 -11.55 0.30 8.68
CA SER A 125 -12.78 0.24 9.49
C SER A 125 -14.05 0.62 8.72
N GLU A 126 -13.94 1.46 7.68
CA GLU A 126 -15.08 1.96 6.88
C GLU A 126 -15.46 1.01 5.74
N ILE A 127 -14.53 0.17 5.29
CA ILE A 127 -14.73 -0.64 4.09
C ILE A 127 -14.66 -2.15 4.34
N ARG A 128 -14.18 -2.62 5.50
CA ARG A 128 -14.03 -4.05 5.81
C ARG A 128 -15.34 -4.86 5.75
N TYR A 129 -16.48 -4.20 5.86
CA TYR A 129 -17.81 -4.82 5.80
C TYR A 129 -18.45 -4.72 4.41
N LEU A 130 -17.86 -3.95 3.50
CA LEU A 130 -18.32 -3.84 2.12
C LEU A 130 -17.78 -5.05 1.34
N ARG A 131 -18.68 -5.92 0.88
CA ARG A 131 -18.29 -6.99 -0.06
C ARG A 131 -17.60 -6.37 -1.28
N GLU A 132 -16.56 -7.04 -1.76
CA GLU A 132 -15.76 -6.67 -2.95
C GLU A 132 -14.87 -5.43 -2.80
N ALA A 133 -14.76 -4.86 -1.59
CA ALA A 133 -13.84 -3.75 -1.33
C ALA A 133 -12.36 -4.19 -1.20
N ILE A 134 -12.12 -5.37 -0.61
CA ILE A 134 -10.82 -5.92 -0.24
C ILE A 134 -10.76 -7.40 -0.58
#